data_AF-A0A6M4G4R5-F1
#
_entry.id   AF-A0A6M4G4R5-F1
#
_cell.length_a   1.000
_cell.length_b   1.000
_cell.length_c   1.000
_cell.angle_alpha   90.00
_cell.angle_beta   90.00
_cell.angle_gamma   90.00
#
_symmetry.space_group_name_H-M   'P 1'
#
loop_
_entity.id
_entity.type
_entity.pdbx_description
1 polymer ?
#
loop_
_entity_poly.entity_id
_entity_poly.type
_entity_poly.pdbx_seq_one_letter_code
_entity_poly.pdbx_strand_id
1 'polypeptide(L)'
;MHIDDMSLDQLLALNDLICRRIDELQARQEMAVLSRLTLGQAVSFESREGQVFGRVIKINRKTVLVQSEDHRQWKVAVALIQPLRDV
;
A
#
# COMPACT_ATOMS: atom_id res chain seq x y z
N MET A 1 12.62 -13.31 -27.52
CA MET A 1 11.25 -13.75 -27.80
C MET A 1 10.42 -12.49 -27.91
N HIS A 2 9.92 -12.15 -29.10
CA HIS A 2 9.04 -11.00 -29.25
C HIS A 2 7.65 -11.38 -28.75
N ILE A 3 6.93 -10.46 -28.12
CA ILE A 3 5.59 -10.75 -27.59
C ILE A 3 4.60 -11.11 -28.71
N ASP A 4 4.80 -10.51 -29.89
CA ASP A 4 3.96 -10.73 -31.08
C ASP A 4 4.09 -12.15 -31.66
N ASP A 5 5.18 -12.86 -31.34
CA ASP A 5 5.43 -14.22 -31.81
C ASP A 5 4.89 -15.30 -30.85
N MET A 6 4.29 -14.88 -29.72
CA MET A 6 3.86 -15.81 -28.67
C MET A 6 2.47 -16.40 -28.97
N SER A 7 2.32 -17.70 -28.70
CA SER A 7 1.00 -18.32 -28.70
C SER A 7 0.15 -17.79 -27.54
N LEU A 8 -1.17 -17.99 -27.61
CA LEU A 8 -2.09 -17.62 -26.52
C LEU A 8 -1.67 -18.22 -25.17
N ASP A 9 -1.27 -19.50 -25.15
CA ASP A 9 -0.84 -20.17 -23.91
C ASP A 9 0.45 -19.56 -23.35
N GLN A 10 1.38 -19.16 -24.21
CA GLN A 10 2.61 -18.47 -23.80
C GLN A 10 2.30 -17.08 -23.24
N LEU A 11 1.36 -16.36 -23.84
CA LEU A 11 0.91 -15.05 -23.34
C LEU A 11 0.21 -15.18 -21.98
N LEU A 12 -0.63 -16.20 -21.79
CA LEU A 12 -1.27 -16.47 -20.51
C LEU A 12 -0.24 -16.82 -19.42
N ALA A 13 0.71 -17.70 -19.73
CA ALA A 13 1.78 -18.06 -18.79
C ALA A 13 2.67 -16.85 -18.44
N LEU A 14 2.95 -15.99 -19.41
CA LEU A 14 3.69 -14.75 -19.19
C LEU A 14 2.88 -13.78 -18.31
N ASN A 15 1.59 -13.61 -18.57
CA ASN A 15 0.71 -12.78 -17.76
C ASN A 15 0.68 -13.25 -16.30
N ASP A 16 0.53 -14.55 -16.06
CA ASP A 16 0.54 -15.13 -14.70
C ASP A 16 1.88 -14.89 -13.98
N LEU A 17 3.00 -14.94 -14.72
CA LEU A 17 4.31 -14.59 -14.18
C LEU A 17 4.39 -13.10 -13.83
N ILE A 18 3.90 -12.23 -14.71
CA ILE A 18 3.88 -10.78 -14.51
C ILE A 18 3.01 -10.43 -13.29
N CYS A 19 1.80 -10.97 -13.19
CA CYS A 19 0.91 -10.76 -12.05
C CYS A 19 1.58 -11.18 -10.73
N ARG A 20 2.14 -12.39 -10.67
CA ARG A 20 2.88 -12.85 -9.48
C ARG A 20 4.04 -11.92 -9.14
N ARG A 21 4.78 -11.44 -10.15
CA ARG A 21 5.89 -10.53 -9.93
C ARG A 21 5.45 -9.17 -9.40
N ILE A 22 4.34 -8.65 -9.91
CA ILE A 22 3.73 -7.40 -9.40
C ILE A 22 3.33 -7.59 -7.94
N ASP A 23 2.64 -8.67 -7.60
CA ASP A 23 2.21 -8.96 -6.23
C ASP A 23 3.40 -9.08 -5.27
N GLU A 24 4.48 -9.75 -5.68
CA GLU A 24 5.71 -9.82 -4.90
C GLU A 24 6.34 -8.46 -4.64
N LEU A 25 6.41 -7.61 -5.68
CA LEU A 25 7.00 -6.27 -5.57
C LEU A 25 6.15 -5.36 -4.67
N GLN A 26 4.82 -5.42 -4.80
CA GLN A 26 3.90 -4.71 -3.92
C GLN A 26 4.05 -5.16 -2.47
N ALA A 27 4.09 -6.47 -2.22
CA ALA A 27 4.27 -7.01 -0.87
C ALA A 27 5.61 -6.56 -0.24
N ARG A 28 6.70 -6.50 -1.03
CA ARG A 28 7.99 -5.99 -0.55
C ARG A 28 7.91 -4.51 -0.17
N GLN A 29 7.24 -3.70 -0.97
CA GLN A 29 7.04 -2.28 -0.69
C GLN A 29 6.18 -2.07 0.58
N GLU A 30 5.07 -2.82 0.71
CA GLU A 30 4.21 -2.78 1.89
C GLU A 30 4.96 -3.17 3.17
N MET A 31 5.77 -4.23 3.13
CA MET A 31 6.60 -4.65 4.28
C MET A 31 7.59 -3.56 4.70
N ALA A 32 8.19 -2.85 3.74
CA ALA A 32 9.12 -1.76 4.04
C ALA A 32 8.42 -0.60 4.76
N VAL A 33 7.20 -0.24 4.34
CA VAL A 33 6.39 0.79 5.01
C VAL A 33 5.95 0.31 6.40
N LEU A 34 5.43 -0.91 6.52
CA LEU A 34 5.02 -1.49 7.80
C LEU A 34 6.15 -1.54 8.82
N SER A 35 7.37 -1.88 8.39
CA SER A 35 8.54 -1.96 9.29
C SER A 35 8.90 -0.62 9.96
N ARG A 36 8.41 0.49 9.40
CA ARG A 36 8.66 1.85 9.89
C ARG A 36 7.45 2.45 10.60
N LEU A 37 6.29 1.78 10.54
CA LEU A 37 5.05 2.26 11.13
C LEU A 37 4.94 1.83 12.59
N THR A 38 4.61 2.77 13.47
CA THR A 38 4.34 2.51 14.89
C THR A 38 2.95 2.99 15.28
N LEU A 39 2.37 2.39 16.33
CA LEU A 39 1.12 2.89 16.91
C LEU A 39 1.33 4.31 17.47
N GLY A 40 0.36 5.18 17.26
CA GLY A 40 0.40 6.59 17.65
C GLY A 40 1.16 7.50 16.68
N GLN A 41 1.87 6.94 15.70
CA GLN A 41 2.62 7.72 14.71
C GLN A 41 1.70 8.60 13.88
N ALA A 42 2.14 9.84 13.67
CA ALA A 42 1.44 10.77 12.79
C ALA A 42 1.68 10.40 11.32
N VAL A 43 0.61 10.33 10.56
CA VAL A 43 0.62 9.92 9.16
C VAL A 43 -0.31 10.82 8.35
N SER A 44 -0.09 10.83 7.04
CA SER A 44 -0.99 11.45 6.08
C SER A 44 -1.34 10.49 4.94
N PHE A 45 -2.50 10.67 4.33
CA PHE A 45 -2.93 9.97 3.12
C PHE A 45 -3.96 10.79 2.34
N GLU A 46 -4.06 10.56 1.03
CA GLU A 46 -5.06 11.22 0.17
C GLU A 46 -6.43 10.54 0.31
N SER A 47 -7.48 11.33 0.49
CA SER A 47 -8.87 10.88 0.50
C SER A 47 -9.67 11.59 -0.59
N ARG A 48 -10.95 11.23 -0.77
CA ARG A 48 -11.85 11.96 -1.69
C ARG A 48 -12.11 13.40 -1.27
N GLU A 49 -11.92 13.71 0.00
CA GLU A 49 -12.10 15.04 0.59
C GLU A 49 -10.77 15.83 0.62
N GLY A 50 -9.71 15.26 0.04
CA GLY A 50 -8.35 15.80 0.05
C GLY A 50 -7.42 15.09 1.01
N GLN A 51 -6.26 15.70 1.26
CA GLN A 51 -5.24 15.21 2.18
C GLN A 51 -5.76 15.13 3.61
N VAL A 52 -5.71 13.93 4.21
CA VAL A 52 -6.09 13.69 5.61
C VAL A 52 -4.84 13.46 6.43
N PHE A 53 -4.82 14.02 7.65
CA PHE A 53 -3.81 13.81 8.67
C PHE A 53 -4.42 13.07 9.87
N GLY A 54 -3.65 12.21 10.50
CA GLY A 54 -4.11 11.49 11.68
C GLY A 54 -3.02 10.66 12.33
N ARG A 55 -3.43 9.86 13.32
CA ARG A 55 -2.53 8.95 14.05
C ARG A 55 -2.92 7.50 13.83
N VAL A 56 -1.91 6.65 13.71
CA VAL A 56 -2.10 5.20 13.60
C VAL A 56 -2.67 4.65 14.89
N ILE A 57 -3.86 4.05 14.85
CA ILE A 57 -4.49 3.38 15.99
C ILE A 57 -4.49 1.86 15.87
N LYS A 58 -4.30 1.31 14.67
CA LYS A 58 -4.13 -0.13 14.44
C LYS A 58 -3.34 -0.42 13.18
N ILE A 59 -2.41 -1.36 13.23
CA ILE A 59 -1.64 -1.82 12.07
C ILE A 59 -2.10 -3.25 11.73
N ASN A 60 -2.49 -3.49 10.47
CA ASN A 60 -2.74 -4.83 9.93
C ASN A 60 -1.81 -5.08 8.74
N ARG A 61 -1.78 -6.33 8.24
CA ARG A 61 -0.88 -6.73 7.15
C ARG A 61 -1.02 -5.93 5.85
N LYS A 62 -2.23 -5.50 5.49
CA LYS A 62 -2.49 -4.73 4.24
C LYS A 62 -3.06 -3.34 4.46
N THR A 63 -3.57 -3.07 5.67
CA THR A 63 -4.28 -1.82 5.97
C THR A 63 -3.93 -1.31 7.35
N VAL A 64 -3.90 -0.01 7.48
CA VAL A 64 -3.70 0.71 8.74
C VAL A 64 -5.01 1.43 9.08
N LEU A 65 -5.38 1.40 10.35
CA LEU A 65 -6.48 2.21 10.87
C LEU A 65 -5.88 3.49 11.42
N VAL A 66 -6.34 4.62 10.89
CA VAL A 66 -5.89 5.97 11.23
C VAL A 66 -7.06 6.72 11.86
N GLN A 67 -6.82 7.39 12.98
CA GLN A 67 -7.77 8.32 13.56
C GLN A 67 -7.35 9.75 13.22
N SER A 68 -8.22 10.50 12.55
CA SER A 68 -8.02 11.93 12.29
C SER A 68 -8.40 12.77 13.51
N GLU A 69 -8.06 14.06 13.51
CA GLU A 69 -8.32 14.98 14.62
C GLU A 69 -9.81 15.15 14.93
N ASP A 70 -10.67 15.04 13.92
CA ASP A 70 -12.14 15.03 14.06
C ASP A 70 -12.71 13.69 14.59
N HIS A 71 -11.84 12.84 15.15
CA HIS A 71 -12.12 11.51 15.67
C HIS A 71 -12.66 10.48 14.65
N ARG A 72 -12.74 10.81 13.35
CA ARG A 72 -13.09 9.82 12.31
C ARG A 72 -12.00 8.77 12.19
N GLN A 73 -12.43 7.53 11.93
CA GLN A 73 -11.53 6.41 11.70
C GLN A 73 -11.50 6.03 10.22
N TRP A 74 -10.29 5.87 9.71
CA TRP A 74 -10.01 5.60 8.30
C TRP A 74 -9.25 4.29 8.18
N LYS A 75 -9.79 3.37 7.38
CA LYS A 75 -9.07 2.16 6.99
C LYS A 75 -8.35 2.43 5.67
N VAL A 76 -7.04 2.56 5.73
CA VAL A 76 -6.20 2.98 4.60
C VAL A 76 -5.25 1.85 4.21
N ALA A 77 -5.04 1.64 2.92
CA ALA A 77 -4.02 0.69 2.46
C ALA A 77 -2.62 1.16 2.90
N VAL A 78 -1.78 0.22 3.34
CA VAL A 78 -0.40 0.53 3.79
C VAL A 78 0.37 1.31 2.72
N ALA A 79 0.20 0.93 1.45
CA ALA A 79 0.88 1.56 0.31
C ALA A 79 0.51 3.05 0.11
N LEU A 80 -0.60 3.53 0.68
CA LEU A 80 -1.07 4.91 0.55
C LEU A 80 -0.72 5.78 1.78
N ILE A 81 -0.15 5.17 2.82
CA ILE A 81 0.22 5.88 4.05
C ILE A 81 1.58 6.55 3.86
N GLN A 82 1.65 7.82 4.22
CA GLN A 82 2.89 8.58 4.31
C GLN A 82 3.18 8.90 5.77
N PRO A 83 4.21 8.30 6.38
CA PRO A 83 4.65 8.69 7.71
C PRO A 83 5.15 10.14 7.70
N LEU A 84 4.63 10.96 8.60
CA LEU A 84 5.21 12.28 8.84
C LEU A 84 6.53 12.05 9.60
N ARG A 85 7.64 12.56 9.05
CA ARG A 85 8.91 12.55 9.76
C ARG A 85 8.87 13.67 10.79
N ASP A 86 9.06 13.33 12.06
CA ASP A 86 9.47 14.33 13.05
C ASP A 86 10.87 14.82 12.62
N VAL A 87 11.00 16.13 12.41
CA VAL A 87 12.27 16.82 12.08
C VAL A 87 13.15 16.89 13.32
#